data_AF-A0A662K1G2-F1
#
_entry.id   AF-A0A662K1G2-F1
#
_cell.length_a   1.000
_cell.length_b   1.000
_cell.length_c   1.000
_cell.angle_alpha   90.00
_cell.angle_beta   90.00
_cell.angle_gamma   90.00
#
_symmetry.space_group_name_H-M   'P 1'
#
loop_
_entity.id
_entity.type
_entity.pdbx_description
1 polymer ?
#
loop_
_entity_poly.entity_id
_entity_poly.type
_entity_poly.pdbx_seq_one_letter_code
_entity_poly.pdbx_strand_id
1 'polypeptide(L)'
;DKGYIVITETKKHRSQRTLIPERAIMISKVHKSFKNWIDHWRPKVENQYSGDALYLWPNGKPVTVRVLGQKLSKHGKEIWQYFQPYDMRHWCAVARLIKTKVETGRFDTYMVKNWLGHERITTTENYIRYAEQYYNQLPEDWIALALKPKKGVGKRGIKKLIKEKTNRTRFSGLLTKFSPVGADGPARI
;
A
#
# COMPACT_ATOMS: atom_id res chain seq x y z
N ASP A 1 15.86 17.93 0.42
CA ASP A 1 16.02 16.53 -0.05
C ASP A 1 14.70 15.79 -0.24
N LYS A 2 14.69 14.87 -1.22
CA LYS A 2 13.53 13.98 -1.52
C LYS A 2 13.34 12.87 -0.47
N GLY A 3 14.38 12.60 0.33
CA GLY A 3 14.42 11.54 1.36
C GLY A 3 14.58 10.14 0.76
N TYR A 4 15.30 9.27 1.45
CA TYR A 4 15.42 7.85 1.13
C TYR A 4 15.35 7.02 2.42
N ILE A 5 15.14 5.71 2.27
CA ILE A 5 15.14 4.75 3.38
C ILE A 5 16.18 3.67 3.07
N VAL A 6 17.09 3.42 4.00
CA VAL A 6 17.95 2.24 3.95
C VAL A 6 17.32 1.16 4.80
N ILE A 7 17.03 0.01 4.20
CA ILE A 7 16.51 -1.16 4.91
C ILE A 7 17.61 -2.21 4.98
N THR A 8 17.94 -2.62 6.20
CA THR A 8 18.76 -3.82 6.47
C THR A 8 17.84 -5.03 6.62
N GLU A 9 17.95 -6.00 5.72
CA GLU A 9 17.09 -7.17 5.68
C GLU A 9 17.71 -8.32 6.49
N THR A 10 17.22 -8.53 7.71
CA THR A 10 17.75 -9.57 8.62
C THR A 10 17.68 -10.99 8.04
N LYS A 11 16.62 -11.29 7.28
CA LYS A 11 16.42 -12.59 6.61
C LYS A 11 17.35 -12.83 5.42
N LYS A 12 18.08 -11.82 4.96
CA LYS A 12 18.95 -11.88 3.79
C LYS A 12 20.39 -11.56 4.16
N HIS A 13 20.87 -12.19 5.23
CA HIS A 13 22.24 -12.00 5.73
C HIS A 13 22.59 -10.53 6.01
N ARG A 14 21.61 -9.74 6.47
CA ARG A 14 21.75 -8.28 6.73
C ARG A 14 22.14 -7.48 5.49
N SER A 15 21.73 -7.92 4.30
CA SER A 15 21.86 -7.12 3.09
C SER A 15 21.12 -5.79 3.24
N GLN A 16 21.63 -4.77 2.54
CA GLN A 16 21.02 -3.45 2.53
C GLN A 16 20.39 -3.16 1.18
N ARG A 17 19.26 -2.46 1.21
CA ARG A 17 18.70 -1.81 0.03
C ARG A 17 18.25 -0.39 0.33
N THR A 18 18.45 0.48 -0.64
CA THR A 18 17.97 1.85 -0.59
C THR A 18 16.65 1.94 -1.34
N LEU A 19 15.67 2.55 -0.68
CA LEU A 19 14.35 2.78 -1.21
C LEU A 19 14.12 4.27 -1.35
N ILE A 20 13.52 4.64 -2.47
CA ILE A 20 13.08 6.01 -2.75
C ILE A 20 11.56 5.95 -2.93
N PRO A 21 10.77 6.05 -1.84
CA PRO A 21 9.32 6.09 -1.94
C PRO A 21 8.83 7.39 -2.57
N GLU A 22 7.55 7.40 -2.93
CA GLU A 22 6.87 8.58 -3.44
C GLU A 22 6.92 9.73 -2.42
N ARG A 23 7.12 10.96 -2.91
CA ARG A 23 7.31 12.16 -2.07
C ARG A 23 6.21 12.34 -1.01
N ALA A 24 4.98 11.96 -1.34
CA ALA A 24 3.84 12.03 -0.42
C ALA A 24 4.01 11.13 0.81
N ILE A 25 4.65 9.96 0.65
CA ILE A 25 4.97 9.03 1.74
C ILE A 25 6.16 9.58 2.56
N MET A 26 7.15 10.19 1.92
CA MET A 26 8.35 10.67 2.63
C MET A 26 8.10 11.93 3.46
N ILE A 27 7.54 12.98 2.84
CA ILE A 27 7.61 14.35 3.39
C ILE A 27 6.31 15.14 3.33
N SER A 28 5.17 14.51 3.04
CA SER A 28 3.89 15.25 3.02
C SER A 28 3.55 15.85 4.38
N LYS A 29 3.12 17.11 4.39
CA LYS A 29 2.60 17.81 5.58
C LYS A 29 1.13 17.47 5.87
N VAL A 30 0.38 17.08 4.84
CA VAL A 30 -1.08 16.82 4.93
C VAL A 30 -1.41 15.34 5.03
N HIS A 31 -0.50 14.46 4.59
CA HIS A 31 -0.66 13.01 4.67
C HIS A 31 0.12 12.44 5.86
N LYS A 32 -0.19 11.19 6.20
CA LYS A 32 0.66 10.37 7.06
C LYS A 32 1.95 10.09 6.29
N SER A 33 3.03 10.79 6.65
CA SER A 33 4.35 10.66 6.03
C SER A 33 5.40 10.28 7.06
N PHE A 34 6.54 9.74 6.60
CA PHE A 34 7.66 9.39 7.48
C PHE A 34 8.16 10.59 8.27
N LYS A 35 8.39 11.72 7.60
CA LYS A 35 8.86 12.94 8.28
C LYS A 35 7.88 13.40 9.35
N ASN A 36 6.58 13.46 9.05
CA ASN A 36 5.55 13.82 10.02
C ASN A 36 5.51 12.82 11.20
N TRP A 37 5.62 11.53 10.91
CA TRP A 37 5.66 10.50 11.96
C TRP A 37 6.87 10.67 12.88
N ILE A 38 8.07 10.78 12.32
CA ILE A 38 9.35 10.88 13.05
C ILE A 38 9.38 12.18 13.87
N ASP A 39 9.01 13.31 13.28
CA ASP A 39 9.17 14.62 13.92
C ASP A 39 8.10 14.93 14.97
N HIS A 40 6.89 14.38 14.82
CA HIS A 40 5.73 14.85 15.58
C HIS A 40 4.93 13.78 16.30
N TRP A 41 4.86 12.55 15.78
CA TRP A 41 3.98 11.52 16.33
C TRP A 41 4.71 10.46 17.15
N ARG A 42 5.84 9.96 16.65
CA ARG A 42 6.68 8.99 17.36
C ARG A 42 7.10 9.53 18.74
N PRO A 43 7.59 10.79 18.90
CA PRO A 43 8.04 11.29 20.20
C PRO A 43 6.91 11.39 21.24
N LYS A 44 5.66 11.55 20.81
CA LYS A 44 4.51 11.68 21.73
C LYS A 44 4.14 10.37 22.43
N VAL A 45 4.53 9.24 21.86
CA VAL A 45 4.24 7.90 22.42
C VAL A 45 5.50 7.21 22.92
N GLU A 46 6.66 7.85 22.77
CA GLU A 46 7.94 7.32 23.20
C GLU A 46 8.04 7.24 24.72
N ASN A 47 8.61 6.13 25.22
CA ASN A 47 8.87 5.90 26.63
C ASN A 47 10.05 4.94 26.82
N GLN A 48 10.29 4.53 28.07
CA GLN A 48 11.40 3.64 28.45
C GLN A 48 11.44 2.29 27.71
N TYR A 49 10.35 1.88 27.03
CA TYR A 49 10.29 0.62 26.28
C TYR A 49 10.51 0.79 24.77
N SER A 50 10.64 2.02 24.26
CA SER A 50 10.62 2.30 22.81
C SER A 50 11.91 1.92 22.09
N GLY A 51 13.06 2.13 22.72
CA GLY A 51 14.37 1.93 22.08
C GLY A 51 14.50 2.71 20.76
N ASP A 52 15.20 2.12 19.80
CA ASP A 52 15.44 2.67 18.46
C ASP A 52 14.33 2.32 17.44
N ALA A 53 13.25 1.67 17.88
CA ALA A 53 12.20 1.23 16.97
C ALA A 53 11.50 2.41 16.29
N LEU A 54 11.39 2.35 14.95
CA LEU A 54 10.75 3.41 14.17
C LEU A 54 9.23 3.52 14.46
N TYR A 55 8.55 2.39 14.59
CA TYR A 55 7.11 2.34 14.80
C TYR A 55 6.77 1.83 16.20
N LEU A 56 5.94 2.60 16.90
CA LEU A 56 5.53 2.36 18.27
C LEU A 56 4.02 2.22 18.36
N TRP A 57 3.55 1.38 19.27
CA TRP A 57 2.16 1.39 19.72
C TRP A 57 1.90 2.59 20.65
N PRO A 58 0.63 2.95 20.94
CA PRO A 58 0.31 4.05 21.85
C PRO A 58 0.89 3.90 23.27
N ASN A 59 1.23 2.68 23.68
CA ASN A 59 1.89 2.38 24.96
C ASN A 59 3.43 2.45 24.88
N GLY A 60 3.99 3.01 23.81
CA GLY A 60 5.43 3.17 23.55
C GLY A 60 6.20 1.89 23.27
N LYS A 61 5.55 0.72 23.22
CA LYS A 61 6.21 -0.53 22.86
C LYS A 61 6.39 -0.65 21.33
N PRO A 62 7.48 -1.25 20.83
CA PRO A 62 7.68 -1.49 19.41
C PRO A 62 6.55 -2.30 18.76
N VAL A 63 6.22 -1.95 17.52
CA VAL A 63 5.28 -2.72 16.71
C VAL A 63 5.87 -4.08 16.35
N THR A 64 5.17 -5.17 16.68
CA THR A 64 5.57 -6.53 16.31
C THR A 64 4.82 -7.03 15.08
N VAL A 65 5.46 -7.90 14.30
CA VAL A 65 4.90 -8.47 13.05
C VAL A 65 3.57 -9.18 13.30
N ARG A 66 3.46 -9.95 14.38
CA ARG A 66 2.24 -10.71 14.73
C ARG A 66 1.05 -9.79 15.00
N VAL A 67 1.22 -8.79 15.85
CA VAL A 67 0.14 -7.86 16.23
C VAL A 67 -0.24 -6.97 15.05
N LEU A 68 0.75 -6.49 14.29
CA LEU A 68 0.49 -5.74 13.06
C LEU A 68 -0.31 -6.57 12.06
N GLY A 69 0.09 -7.83 11.83
CA GLY A 69 -0.61 -8.76 10.96
C GLY A 69 -2.07 -8.97 11.37
N GLN A 70 -2.34 -9.20 12.66
CA GLN A 70 -3.71 -9.34 13.17
C GLN A 70 -4.56 -8.09 12.92
N LYS A 71 -4.02 -6.89 13.17
CA LYS A 71 -4.74 -5.63 12.94
C LYS A 71 -5.01 -5.39 11.46
N LEU A 72 -4.02 -5.62 10.59
CA LEU A 72 -4.18 -5.47 9.14
C LEU A 72 -5.20 -6.48 8.61
N SER A 73 -5.11 -7.74 9.01
CA SER A 73 -6.07 -8.78 8.61
C SER A 73 -7.50 -8.43 9.03
N LYS A 74 -7.71 -7.94 10.25
CA LYS A 74 -9.04 -7.53 10.72
C LYS A 74 -9.67 -6.50 9.77
N HIS A 75 -8.94 -5.41 9.47
CA HIS A 75 -9.45 -4.35 8.61
C HIS A 75 -9.57 -4.76 7.14
N GLY A 76 -8.63 -5.53 6.62
CA GLY A 76 -8.70 -5.97 5.23
C GLY A 76 -9.85 -6.94 4.97
N LYS A 77 -10.17 -7.80 5.96
CA LYS A 77 -11.30 -8.73 5.89
C LYS A 77 -12.68 -8.08 5.88
N GLU A 78 -12.79 -6.84 6.37
CA GLU A 78 -14.01 -6.02 6.24
C GLU A 78 -14.30 -5.65 4.78
N ILE A 79 -13.27 -5.64 3.92
CA ILE A 79 -13.37 -5.30 2.50
C ILE A 79 -13.39 -6.58 1.64
N TRP A 80 -12.51 -7.54 1.96
CA TRP A 80 -12.38 -8.79 1.24
C TRP A 80 -12.07 -9.94 2.21
N GLN A 81 -12.99 -10.89 2.36
CA GLN A 81 -12.91 -11.95 3.38
C GLN A 81 -11.62 -12.80 3.36
N TYR A 82 -11.01 -12.94 2.19
CA TYR A 82 -9.77 -13.73 1.99
C TYR A 82 -8.50 -12.90 2.13
N PHE A 83 -8.61 -11.61 2.45
CA PHE A 83 -7.48 -10.72 2.61
C PHE A 83 -6.44 -11.28 3.60
N GLN A 84 -5.20 -11.26 3.14
CA GLN A 84 -4.00 -11.48 3.91
C GLN A 84 -3.09 -10.25 3.81
N PRO A 85 -2.34 -9.89 4.87
CA PRO A 85 -1.43 -8.75 4.83
C PRO A 85 -0.39 -8.83 3.70
N TYR A 86 -0.01 -10.05 3.29
CA TYR A 86 0.94 -10.26 2.21
C TYR A 86 0.39 -9.85 0.83
N ASP A 87 -0.94 -9.80 0.67
CA ASP A 87 -1.59 -9.29 -0.55
C ASP A 87 -1.23 -7.82 -0.82
N MET A 88 -0.94 -7.04 0.23
CA MET A 88 -0.46 -5.66 0.07
C MET A 88 0.89 -5.61 -0.65
N ARG A 89 1.76 -6.62 -0.45
CA ARG A 89 3.04 -6.73 -1.15
C ARG A 89 2.83 -7.13 -2.61
N HIS A 90 1.92 -8.06 -2.88
CA HIS A 90 1.53 -8.43 -4.25
C HIS A 90 0.94 -7.23 -5.00
N TRP A 91 0.02 -6.50 -4.37
CA TRP A 91 -0.54 -5.27 -4.93
C TRP A 91 0.55 -4.22 -5.22
N CYS A 92 1.49 -4.02 -4.29
CA CYS A 92 2.61 -3.08 -4.50
C CYS A 92 3.47 -3.47 -5.70
N ALA A 93 3.76 -4.77 -5.89
CA ALA A 93 4.52 -5.26 -7.03
C ALA A 93 3.81 -4.95 -8.37
N VAL A 94 2.52 -5.30 -8.45
CA VAL A 94 1.67 -5.05 -9.62
C VAL A 94 1.55 -3.56 -9.90
N ALA A 95 1.22 -2.75 -8.89
CA ALA A 95 1.06 -1.31 -9.04
C ALA A 95 2.36 -0.63 -9.50
N ARG A 96 3.53 -1.09 -9.05
CA ARG A 96 4.82 -0.57 -9.51
C ARG A 96 5.13 -0.98 -10.96
N LEU A 97 4.77 -2.18 -11.39
CA LEU A 97 4.88 -2.58 -12.79
C LEU A 97 3.96 -1.75 -13.69
N ILE A 98 2.70 -1.53 -13.27
CA ILE A 98 1.76 -0.65 -13.97
C ILE A 98 2.34 0.76 -14.08
N LYS A 99 2.90 1.28 -12.98
CA LYS A 99 3.55 2.59 -12.98
C LYS A 99 4.70 2.67 -13.99
N THR A 100 5.60 1.69 -14.06
CA THR A 100 6.69 1.71 -15.05
C THR A 100 6.14 1.66 -16.47
N LYS A 101 5.07 0.90 -16.71
CA LYS A 101 4.39 0.86 -18.00
C LYS A 101 3.81 2.22 -18.39
N VAL A 102 3.17 2.93 -17.46
CA VAL A 102 2.63 4.28 -17.67
C VAL A 102 3.76 5.28 -17.94
N GLU A 103 4.85 5.23 -17.18
CA GLU A 103 5.94 6.22 -17.26
C GLU A 103 6.87 6.01 -18.46
N THR A 104 7.10 4.76 -18.87
CA THR A 104 8.15 4.39 -19.84
C THR A 104 7.65 3.59 -21.04
N GLY A 105 6.38 3.20 -21.05
CA GLY A 105 5.81 2.32 -22.06
C GLY A 105 6.18 0.85 -21.89
N ARG A 106 6.93 0.45 -20.85
CA ARG A 106 7.36 -0.94 -20.61
C ARG A 106 7.17 -1.37 -19.15
N PHE A 107 6.87 -2.65 -18.93
CA PHE A 107 6.87 -3.25 -17.60
C PHE A 107 8.32 -3.51 -17.14
N ASP A 108 8.94 -2.55 -16.48
CA ASP A 108 10.33 -2.69 -15.99
C ASP A 108 10.38 -3.58 -14.74
N THR A 109 10.72 -4.85 -14.94
CA THR A 109 10.85 -5.85 -13.89
C THR A 109 12.11 -5.68 -13.04
N TYR A 110 13.20 -5.14 -13.58
CA TYR A 110 14.45 -4.93 -12.84
C TYR A 110 14.28 -3.83 -11.81
N MET A 111 13.65 -2.72 -12.18
CA MET A 111 13.34 -1.63 -11.25
C MET A 111 12.47 -2.14 -10.10
N VAL A 112 11.41 -2.90 -10.42
CA VAL A 112 10.48 -3.44 -9.40
C VAL A 112 11.15 -4.51 -8.53
N LYS A 113 11.97 -5.40 -9.12
CA LYS A 113 12.78 -6.39 -8.39
C LYS A 113 13.65 -5.70 -7.34
N ASN A 114 14.40 -4.69 -7.76
CA ASN A 114 15.34 -3.98 -6.91
C ASN A 114 14.62 -3.20 -5.82
N TRP A 115 13.48 -2.57 -6.15
CA TRP A 115 12.62 -1.95 -5.14
C TRP A 115 12.21 -3.01 -4.13
N LEU A 116 11.54 -4.09 -4.53
CA LEU A 116 10.97 -5.10 -3.63
C LEU A 116 12.00 -5.96 -2.90
N GLY A 117 13.27 -5.92 -3.30
CA GLY A 117 14.34 -6.73 -2.74
C GLY A 117 14.21 -8.20 -3.15
N HIS A 118 13.68 -8.49 -4.33
CA HIS A 118 13.67 -9.87 -4.85
C HIS A 118 15.08 -10.25 -5.33
N GLU A 119 15.54 -11.44 -4.95
CA GLU A 119 16.84 -11.95 -5.41
C GLU A 119 16.79 -12.35 -6.87
N ARG A 120 15.77 -13.12 -7.25
CA ARG A 120 15.58 -13.62 -8.61
C ARG A 120 14.61 -12.74 -9.36
N ILE A 121 14.92 -12.43 -10.62
CA ILE A 121 14.03 -11.66 -11.50
C ILE A 121 12.71 -12.39 -11.74
N THR A 122 12.75 -13.73 -11.82
CA THR A 122 11.60 -14.61 -11.98
C THR A 122 10.52 -14.42 -10.91
N THR A 123 10.90 -14.09 -9.68
CA THR A 123 9.94 -13.76 -8.61
C THR A 123 9.10 -12.51 -8.95
N THR A 124 9.69 -11.55 -9.65
CA THR A 124 8.99 -10.33 -10.09
C THR A 124 8.22 -10.56 -11.39
N GLU A 125 8.76 -11.40 -12.29
CA GLU A 125 8.10 -11.74 -13.56
C GLU A 125 6.74 -12.43 -13.36
N ASN A 126 6.57 -13.16 -12.26
CA ASN A 126 5.28 -13.75 -11.86
C ASN A 126 4.13 -12.72 -11.75
N TYR A 127 4.43 -11.43 -11.61
CA TYR A 127 3.42 -10.37 -11.55
C TYR A 127 3.04 -9.77 -12.92
N ILE A 128 3.81 -10.04 -13.99
CA ILE A 128 3.61 -9.39 -15.30
C ILE A 128 2.20 -9.68 -15.84
N ARG A 129 1.78 -10.95 -15.82
CA ARG A 129 0.46 -11.36 -16.31
C ARG A 129 -0.65 -10.55 -15.66
N TYR A 130 -0.59 -10.37 -14.34
CA TYR A 130 -1.56 -9.58 -13.60
C TYR A 130 -1.44 -8.09 -13.92
N ALA A 131 -0.21 -7.55 -13.97
CA ALA A 131 0.02 -6.15 -14.30
C ALA A 131 -0.53 -5.79 -15.68
N GLU A 132 -0.37 -6.65 -16.68
CA GLU A 132 -0.93 -6.47 -18.02
C GLU A 132 -2.46 -6.49 -18.02
N GLN A 133 -3.06 -7.51 -17.42
CA GLN A 133 -4.52 -7.61 -17.31
C GLN A 133 -5.15 -6.40 -16.63
N TYR A 134 -4.51 -5.91 -15.56
CA TYR A 134 -5.00 -4.77 -14.81
C TYR A 134 -4.71 -3.43 -15.48
N TYR A 135 -3.56 -3.29 -16.15
CA TYR A 135 -3.25 -2.11 -16.95
C TYR A 135 -4.27 -1.91 -18.06
N ASN A 136 -4.68 -2.99 -18.74
CA ASN A 136 -5.69 -2.93 -19.80
C ASN A 136 -7.08 -2.50 -19.28
N GLN A 137 -7.34 -2.66 -17.99
CA GLN A 137 -8.59 -2.20 -17.37
C GLN A 137 -8.50 -0.75 -16.85
N LEU A 138 -7.36 -0.37 -16.25
CA LEU A 138 -7.13 0.96 -15.71
C LEU A 138 -5.67 1.38 -15.95
N PRO A 139 -5.36 1.97 -17.12
CA PRO A 139 -4.00 2.34 -17.53
C PRO A 139 -3.53 3.66 -16.88
N GLU A 140 -3.63 3.75 -15.56
CA GLU A 140 -3.23 4.92 -14.76
C GLU A 140 -2.18 4.53 -13.71
N ASP A 141 -1.45 5.51 -13.14
CA ASP A 141 -0.56 5.26 -12.01
C ASP A 141 -1.39 5.00 -10.73
N TRP A 142 -1.54 3.71 -10.39
CA TRP A 142 -2.28 3.25 -9.22
C TRP A 142 -1.72 3.75 -7.90
N ILE A 143 -0.40 3.97 -7.82
CA ILE A 143 0.25 4.48 -6.60
C ILE A 143 -0.13 5.95 -6.43
N ALA A 144 -0.07 6.74 -7.49
CA ALA A 144 -0.53 8.12 -7.47
C ALA A 144 -2.01 8.22 -7.07
N LEU A 145 -2.87 7.35 -7.63
CA LEU A 145 -4.29 7.28 -7.28
C LEU A 145 -4.51 6.94 -5.80
N ALA A 146 -3.81 5.95 -5.27
CA ALA A 146 -3.93 5.53 -3.88
C ALA A 146 -3.48 6.62 -2.89
N LEU A 147 -2.52 7.46 -3.29
CA LEU A 147 -2.00 8.55 -2.47
C LEU A 147 -2.77 9.86 -2.61
N LYS A 148 -3.75 9.96 -3.53
CA LYS A 148 -4.55 11.18 -3.68
C LYS A 148 -5.26 11.55 -2.37
N PRO A 149 -5.14 12.80 -1.89
CA PRO A 149 -5.86 13.25 -0.70
C PRO A 149 -7.36 13.19 -0.94
N LYS A 150 -8.07 12.42 -0.11
CA LYS A 150 -9.53 12.51 -0.06
C LYS A 150 -9.88 13.89 0.50
N LYS A 151 -10.51 14.76 -0.32
CA LYS A 151 -11.13 15.99 0.18
C LYS A 151 -12.01 15.62 1.38
N GLY A 152 -11.78 16.27 2.51
CA GLY A 152 -12.37 15.89 3.79
C GLY A 152 -13.90 15.82 3.70
N VAL A 153 -14.46 14.62 3.84
CA VAL A 153 -15.88 14.47 4.16
C VAL A 153 -15.99 14.79 5.66
N GLY A 154 -16.21 16.07 6.00
CA GLY A 154 -16.50 16.48 7.37
C GLY A 154 -17.66 15.67 7.94
N LYS A 155 -17.78 15.58 9.28
CA LYS A 155 -18.81 14.75 9.97
C LYS A 155 -20.26 14.99 9.49
N ARG A 156 -20.58 16.14 8.88
CA ARG A 156 -21.88 16.41 8.21
C ARG A 156 -22.08 15.68 6.88
N GLY A 157 -21.01 15.35 6.17
CA GLY A 157 -21.02 14.64 4.90
C GLY A 157 -21.31 13.14 5.02
N ILE A 158 -21.02 12.50 6.16
CA ILE A 158 -21.33 11.08 6.39
C ILE A 158 -22.86 10.86 6.42
N LYS A 159 -23.61 11.76 7.08
CA LYS A 159 -25.09 11.69 7.10
C LYS A 159 -25.71 12.01 5.73
N LYS A 160 -25.11 12.92 4.95
CA LYS A 160 -25.61 13.23 3.59
C LYS A 160 -25.28 12.11 2.59
N LEU A 161 -24.11 11.47 2.70
CA LEU A 161 -23.72 10.29 1.90
C LEU A 161 -24.55 9.03 2.18
N ILE A 162 -25.15 8.90 3.37
CA ILE A 162 -26.10 7.82 3.67
C ILE A 162 -27.47 8.10 3.04
N LYS A 163 -27.87 9.38 2.88
CA LYS A 163 -29.15 9.79 2.28
C LYS A 163 -29.11 9.91 0.75
N GLU A 164 -27.96 10.26 0.17
CA GLU A 164 -27.72 10.33 -1.29
C GLU A 164 -27.25 8.99 -1.88
N LYS A 165 -27.66 7.86 -1.28
CA LYS A 165 -27.30 6.51 -1.72
C LYS A 165 -27.95 6.07 -3.04
N THR A 166 -28.64 6.97 -3.75
CA THR A 166 -29.40 6.63 -4.96
C THR A 166 -28.82 7.07 -6.28
N ASN A 167 -27.93 8.05 -6.45
CA ASN A 167 -27.52 8.41 -7.82
C ASN A 167 -26.21 9.22 -7.91
N ARG A 168 -25.05 8.59 -7.69
CA ARG A 168 -23.80 8.98 -8.38
C ARG A 168 -22.67 7.97 -8.14
N THR A 169 -22.04 7.60 -9.24
CA THR A 169 -20.98 6.61 -9.40
C THR A 169 -19.77 6.95 -8.51
N ARG A 170 -19.59 6.18 -7.43
CA ARG A 170 -18.38 6.18 -6.57
C ARG A 170 -17.16 5.76 -7.38
N PHE A 171 -15.94 5.94 -6.85
CA PHE A 171 -14.72 5.30 -7.37
C PHE A 171 -14.86 3.76 -7.47
N SER A 172 -15.77 3.16 -6.69
CA SER A 172 -16.19 1.76 -6.85
C SER A 172 -17.04 1.47 -8.11
N GLY A 173 -17.44 2.51 -8.85
CA GLY A 173 -18.15 2.43 -10.11
C GLY A 173 -17.34 2.94 -11.31
N LEU A 174 -16.06 3.30 -11.12
CA LEU A 174 -15.05 3.20 -12.19
C LEU A 174 -14.57 1.74 -12.35
N LEU A 175 -14.78 0.93 -11.32
CA LEU A 175 -14.67 -0.53 -11.35
C LEU A 175 -15.98 -1.13 -11.90
N THR A 176 -16.42 -0.71 -13.09
CA THR A 176 -17.61 -1.29 -13.73
C THR A 176 -17.37 -2.76 -14.03
N LYS A 177 -18.14 -3.61 -13.34
CA LYS A 177 -18.33 -5.06 -13.56
C LYS A 177 -17.07 -5.92 -13.38
N PHE A 178 -16.52 -5.92 -12.16
CA PHE A 178 -15.80 -7.10 -11.69
C PHE A 178 -16.82 -8.21 -11.40
N SER A 179 -16.88 -9.19 -12.29
CA SER A 179 -17.28 -10.57 -11.95
C SER A 179 -16.16 -11.47 -12.48
N PRO A 180 -15.67 -12.41 -11.67
CA PRO A 180 -16.49 -13.56 -11.31
C PRO A 180 -16.73 -13.59 -9.80
N VAL A 181 -17.75 -12.87 -9.35
CA VAL A 181 -18.34 -13.18 -8.04
C VAL A 181 -19.44 -14.20 -8.33
N GLY A 182 -19.03 -15.46 -8.44
CA GLY A 182 -19.97 -16.56 -8.20
C GLY A 182 -20.35 -16.56 -6.72
N ALA A 183 -21.42 -17.27 -6.37
CA ALA A 183 -21.88 -17.42 -4.98
C ALA A 183 -20.79 -17.94 -4.02
N ASP A 184 -19.69 -18.49 -4.56
CA ASP A 184 -18.58 -19.10 -3.83
C ASP A 184 -17.29 -18.25 -3.83
N GLY A 185 -17.37 -16.96 -4.19
CA GLY A 185 -16.22 -16.04 -4.18
C GLY A 185 -15.35 -16.11 -5.45
N PRO A 186 -14.17 -15.47 -5.46
CA PRO A 186 -13.24 -15.56 -6.60
C PRO A 186 -12.85 -17.02 -6.83
N ALA A 187 -12.86 -17.45 -8.09
CA ALA A 187 -12.51 -18.81 -8.49
C ALA A 187 -11.25 -19.29 -7.75
N ARG A 188 -11.38 -20.46 -7.10
CA ARG A 188 -10.30 -21.10 -6.34
C ARG A 188 -9.03 -21.19 -7.20
N ILE A 189 -7.89 -20.86 -6.57
CA ILE A 189 -6.52 -21.08 -7.06
C ILE A 189 -6.30 -22.59 -7.21
#